data_AF-A0A2M8HGI7-F1
#
_entry.id   AF-A0A2M8HGI7-F1
#
_cell.length_a   1.000
_cell.length_b   1.000
_cell.length_c   1.000
_cell.angle_alpha   90.00
_cell.angle_beta   90.00
_cell.angle_gamma   90.00
#
_symmetry.space_group_name_H-M   'P 1'
#
loop_
_entity.id
_entity.type
_entity.pdbx_description
1 polymer ?
#
loop_
_entity_poly.entity_id
_entity_poly.type
_entity_poly.pdbx_seq_one_letter_code
_entity_poly.pdbx_strand_id
1 'polypeptide(L)'
;MNLIEGIEKIRQFSTAASMAPALAFIESLSSHSENKTFLDEVGAAQKYPDVFLEVLYFLNFILRKRLLVNSSYEKCLEKYQTLNQISSKRRPVGEEGKIKETLTDFILRVEKLFEQNDITDEGVFKELSRFIEENNIGNLTENELKTVHLTSKATALLEPHFDKLREIFFGYEKLIDPLKRLINISDLILEESNRMVG
;
A
#
# COMPACT_ATOMS: atom_id res chain seq x y z
N MET A 1 -11.20 -17.37 2.07
CA MET A 1 -10.50 -17.58 3.35
C MET A 1 -11.40 -17.04 4.43
N ASN A 2 -11.73 -17.84 5.44
CA ASN A 2 -12.52 -17.37 6.58
C ASN A 2 -11.64 -16.57 7.56
N LEU A 3 -12.25 -15.95 8.58
CA LEU A 3 -11.54 -15.04 9.48
C LEU A 3 -10.46 -15.79 10.30
N ILE A 4 -10.77 -17.01 10.74
CA ILE A 4 -9.87 -17.84 11.55
C ILE A 4 -8.65 -18.27 10.74
N GLU A 5 -8.85 -18.79 9.53
CA GLU A 5 -7.77 -19.15 8.60
C GLU A 5 -6.83 -17.98 8.32
N GLY A 6 -7.40 -16.77 8.20
CA GLY A 6 -6.63 -15.54 7.99
C GLY A 6 -5.81 -15.12 9.19
N ILE A 7 -6.38 -15.19 10.40
CA ILE A 7 -5.67 -14.92 11.65
C ILE A 7 -4.51 -15.90 11.82
N GLU A 8 -4.68 -17.15 11.43
CA GLU A 8 -3.60 -18.13 11.41
C GLU A 8 -2.45 -17.74 10.46
N LYS A 9 -2.74 -17.09 9.32
CA LYS A 9 -1.70 -16.53 8.44
C LYS A 9 -0.94 -15.37 9.10
N ILE A 10 -1.63 -14.54 9.88
CA ILE A 10 -0.99 -13.47 10.66
C ILE A 10 -0.13 -14.07 11.77
N ARG A 11 -0.64 -15.07 12.51
CA ARG A 11 0.10 -15.74 13.59
C ARG A 11 1.38 -16.42 13.09
N GLN A 12 1.33 -17.03 11.91
CA GLN A 12 2.48 -17.70 11.30
C GLN A 12 3.55 -16.72 10.82
N PHE A 13 3.28 -15.42 10.84
CA PHE A 13 4.27 -14.42 10.49
C PHE A 13 5.45 -14.44 11.48
N SER A 14 6.64 -14.64 10.92
CA SER A 14 7.92 -14.48 11.58
C SER A 14 8.87 -13.77 10.62
N THR A 15 9.94 -13.16 11.11
CA THR A 15 10.93 -12.45 10.27
C THR A 15 11.61 -13.33 9.22
N ALA A 16 11.45 -14.66 9.28
CA ALA A 16 11.93 -15.61 8.28
C ALA A 16 10.83 -16.08 7.28
N ALA A 17 9.56 -15.77 7.55
CA ALA A 17 8.42 -16.15 6.72
C ALA A 17 7.97 -14.98 5.83
N SER A 18 7.43 -15.31 4.65
CA SER A 18 6.86 -14.29 3.77
C SER A 18 5.61 -13.66 4.39
N MET A 19 5.48 -12.34 4.28
CA MET A 19 4.30 -11.58 4.67
C MET A 19 3.13 -11.73 3.66
N ALA A 20 3.41 -12.26 2.46
CA ALA A 20 2.43 -12.33 1.37
C ALA A 20 1.11 -13.05 1.74
N PRO A 21 1.10 -14.18 2.49
CA PRO A 21 -0.15 -14.83 2.89
C PRO A 21 -0.99 -13.97 3.84
N ALA A 22 -0.35 -13.21 4.73
CA ALA A 22 -1.03 -12.31 5.66
C ALA A 22 -1.61 -11.11 4.91
N LEU A 23 -0.85 -10.51 3.98
CA LEU A 23 -1.35 -9.44 3.11
C LEU A 23 -2.51 -9.89 2.22
N ALA A 24 -2.43 -11.09 1.63
CA ALA A 24 -3.51 -11.66 0.82
C ALA A 24 -4.80 -11.85 1.66
N PHE A 25 -4.65 -12.22 2.94
CA PHE A 25 -5.78 -12.23 3.86
C PHE A 25 -6.34 -10.84 4.09
N ILE A 26 -5.50 -9.87 4.45
CA ILE A 26 -5.92 -8.49 4.67
C ILE A 26 -6.66 -7.96 3.45
N GLU A 27 -6.15 -8.17 2.23
CA GLU A 27 -6.79 -7.79 0.97
C GLU A 27 -8.19 -8.39 0.81
N SER A 28 -8.36 -9.66 1.19
CA SER A 28 -9.63 -10.40 1.05
C SER A 28 -10.75 -9.94 2.00
N LEU A 29 -10.43 -9.14 3.02
CA LEU A 29 -11.42 -8.62 3.95
C LEU A 29 -12.41 -7.70 3.21
N SER A 30 -13.71 -7.93 3.42
CA SER A 30 -14.76 -7.07 2.92
C SER A 30 -14.63 -5.68 3.55
N SER A 31 -14.42 -4.67 2.71
CA SER A 31 -14.29 -3.29 3.16
C SER A 31 -15.56 -2.87 3.90
N HIS A 32 -15.45 -2.60 5.20
CA HIS A 32 -16.47 -1.88 5.94
C HIS A 32 -16.46 -0.42 5.47
N SER A 33 -17.12 -0.16 4.34
CA SER A 33 -17.33 1.15 3.70
C SER A 33 -16.08 1.87 3.16
N GLU A 34 -16.23 2.51 2.01
CA GLU A 34 -15.25 3.42 1.37
C GLU A 34 -15.09 4.74 2.14
N ASN A 35 -15.24 4.74 3.47
CA ASN A 35 -15.32 5.94 4.26
C ASN A 35 -13.92 6.51 4.49
N LYS A 36 -13.55 7.46 3.62
CA LYS A 36 -12.49 8.44 3.84
C LYS A 36 -12.58 9.08 5.25
N THR A 37 -13.81 9.19 5.77
CA THR A 37 -14.16 9.58 7.14
C THR A 37 -13.42 8.79 8.22
N PHE A 38 -13.16 7.50 8.05
CA PHE A 38 -12.46 6.68 9.06
C PHE A 38 -11.01 7.15 9.27
N LEU A 39 -10.27 7.48 8.19
CA LEU A 39 -8.91 8.04 8.34
C LEU A 39 -8.92 9.51 8.74
N ASP A 40 -9.89 10.29 8.28
CA ASP A 40 -10.03 11.70 8.65
C ASP A 40 -10.36 11.84 10.15
N GLU A 41 -11.16 10.93 10.72
CA GLU A 41 -11.47 10.85 12.15
C GLU A 41 -10.28 10.34 12.98
N VAL A 42 -9.60 9.27 12.53
CA VAL A 42 -8.35 8.77 13.15
C VAL A 42 -7.27 9.85 13.15
N GLY A 43 -7.18 10.65 12.08
CA GLY A 43 -6.20 11.72 11.93
C GLY A 43 -6.51 12.98 12.74
N ALA A 44 -7.79 13.34 12.91
CA ALA A 44 -8.23 14.51 13.67
C ALA A 44 -8.26 14.26 15.18
N ALA A 45 -8.54 13.04 15.63
CA ALA A 45 -8.60 12.66 17.04
C ALA A 45 -7.31 11.99 17.56
N GLN A 46 -6.34 11.68 16.68
CA GLN A 46 -5.17 10.83 16.99
C GLN A 46 -5.56 9.52 17.69
N LYS A 47 -6.69 8.93 17.29
CA LYS A 47 -7.20 7.72 17.93
C LYS A 47 -7.30 6.61 16.90
N TYR A 48 -6.36 5.67 16.99
CA TYR A 48 -6.35 4.47 16.17
C TYR A 48 -7.38 3.44 16.66
N PRO A 49 -7.84 2.53 15.79
CA PRO A 49 -8.73 1.46 16.21
C PRO A 49 -8.05 0.59 17.28
N ASP A 50 -8.80 0.27 18.33
CA ASP A 50 -8.37 -0.62 19.40
C ASP A 50 -9.08 -1.98 19.35
N VAL A 51 -10.09 -2.15 18.49
CA VAL A 51 -10.69 -3.45 18.20
C VAL A 51 -9.83 -4.16 17.15
N PHE A 52 -9.43 -5.40 17.42
CA PHE A 52 -8.53 -6.18 16.57
C PHE A 52 -9.03 -6.26 15.12
N LEU A 53 -10.32 -6.52 14.91
CA LEU A 53 -10.89 -6.60 13.57
C LEU A 53 -10.87 -5.23 12.83
N GLU A 54 -11.09 -4.14 13.56
CA GLU A 54 -11.01 -2.77 13.00
C GLU A 54 -9.57 -2.42 12.60
N VAL A 55 -8.57 -2.91 13.33
CA VAL A 55 -7.16 -2.79 12.94
C VAL A 55 -6.92 -3.50 11.60
N LEU A 56 -7.47 -4.70 11.39
CA LEU A 56 -7.32 -5.39 10.11
C LEU A 56 -7.98 -4.62 8.96
N TYR A 57 -9.14 -3.98 9.21
CA TYR A 57 -9.77 -3.10 8.23
C TYR A 57 -8.97 -1.83 7.94
N PHE A 58 -8.33 -1.23 8.95
CA PHE A 58 -7.38 -0.14 8.77
C PHE A 58 -6.25 -0.54 7.82
N LEU A 59 -5.63 -1.72 8.04
CA LEU A 59 -4.59 -2.24 7.14
C LEU A 59 -5.11 -2.51 5.73
N ASN A 60 -6.32 -3.08 5.58
CA ASN A 60 -6.94 -3.27 4.26
C ASN A 60 -7.11 -1.95 3.52
N PHE A 61 -7.51 -0.89 4.22
CA PHE A 61 -7.68 0.43 3.63
C PHE A 61 -6.37 1.00 3.08
N ILE A 62 -5.27 0.90 3.84
CA ILE A 62 -3.93 1.31 3.37
C ILE A 62 -3.47 0.46 2.18
N LEU A 63 -3.64 -0.87 2.29
CA LEU A 63 -3.23 -1.82 1.25
C LEU A 63 -3.94 -1.55 -0.09
N ARG A 64 -5.26 -1.30 -0.08
CA ARG A 64 -6.01 -0.93 -1.29
C ARG A 64 -5.47 0.32 -1.95
N LYS A 65 -5.05 1.32 -1.16
CA LYS A 65 -4.44 2.54 -1.68
C LYS A 65 -3.08 2.25 -2.33
N ARG A 66 -2.26 1.41 -1.70
CA ARG A 66 -0.99 0.93 -2.26
C ARG A 66 -1.21 0.23 -3.60
N LEU A 67 -2.18 -0.69 -3.70
CA LEU A 67 -2.51 -1.40 -4.94
C LEU A 67 -2.93 -0.46 -6.07
N LEU A 68 -3.70 0.59 -5.77
CA LEU A 68 -4.08 1.62 -6.73
C LEU A 68 -2.86 2.39 -7.27
N VAL A 69 -1.95 2.79 -6.37
CA VAL A 69 -0.68 3.43 -6.78
C VAL A 69 0.17 2.46 -7.58
N ASN A 70 0.26 1.20 -7.19
CA ASN A 70 1.02 0.17 -7.89
C ASN A 70 0.58 0.02 -9.35
N SER A 71 -0.73 -0.01 -9.61
CA SER A 71 -1.25 -0.05 -10.98
C SER A 71 -0.80 1.14 -11.83
N SER A 72 -0.71 2.33 -11.25
CA SER A 72 -0.25 3.54 -11.96
C SER A 72 1.28 3.55 -12.12
N TYR A 73 2.00 3.04 -11.12
CA TYR A 73 3.44 2.84 -11.13
C TYR A 73 3.87 1.90 -12.26
N GLU A 74 3.26 0.72 -12.37
CA GLU A 74 3.58 -0.26 -13.43
C GLU A 74 3.41 0.34 -14.82
N LYS A 75 2.34 1.11 -15.02
CA LYS A 75 2.13 1.85 -16.28
C LYS A 75 3.20 2.90 -16.51
N CYS A 76 3.57 3.69 -15.52
CA CYS A 76 4.66 4.67 -15.65
C CYS A 76 5.99 3.99 -16.00
N LEU A 77 6.27 2.84 -15.41
CA LEU A 77 7.46 2.04 -15.68
C LEU A 77 7.45 1.53 -17.13
N GLU A 78 6.32 1.00 -17.60
CA GLU A 78 6.13 0.59 -18.99
C GLU A 78 6.41 1.76 -19.96
N LYS A 79 5.80 2.93 -19.72
CA LYS A 79 6.01 4.13 -20.57
C LYS A 79 7.47 4.57 -20.56
N TYR A 80 8.11 4.60 -19.40
CA TYR A 80 9.52 4.91 -19.28
C TYR A 80 10.38 3.95 -20.10
N GLN A 81 10.12 2.63 -20.01
CA GLN A 81 10.84 1.62 -20.78
C GLN A 81 10.65 1.81 -22.29
N THR A 82 9.43 2.06 -22.76
CA THR A 82 9.15 2.33 -24.18
C THR A 82 9.87 3.58 -24.68
N LEU A 83 9.77 4.70 -23.95
CA LEU A 83 10.47 5.94 -24.28
C LEU A 83 11.99 5.72 -24.30
N ASN A 84 12.52 4.91 -23.38
CA ASN A 84 13.94 4.59 -23.35
C ASN A 84 14.37 3.82 -24.60
N GLN A 85 13.57 2.85 -25.06
CA GLN A 85 13.83 2.09 -26.29
C GLN A 85 13.74 2.94 -27.57
N ILE A 86 12.88 3.95 -27.61
CA ILE A 86 12.82 4.88 -28.75
C ILE A 86 14.06 5.77 -28.76
N SER A 87 14.40 6.32 -27.59
CA SER A 87 15.54 7.22 -27.42
C SER A 87 16.91 6.53 -27.56
N SER A 88 16.97 5.20 -27.53
CA SER A 88 18.20 4.45 -27.84
C SER A 88 18.46 4.35 -29.35
N LYS A 89 17.40 4.49 -30.17
CA LYS A 89 17.49 4.49 -31.65
C LYS A 89 17.70 5.89 -32.23
N ARG A 90 17.30 6.95 -31.51
CA ARG A 90 17.52 8.36 -31.88
C ARG A 90 17.71 9.21 -30.63
N ARG A 91 18.49 10.30 -30.72
CA ARG A 91 18.63 11.23 -29.57
C ARG A 91 17.24 11.75 -29.15
N PRO A 92 16.88 11.68 -27.86
CA PRO A 92 15.59 12.21 -27.39
C PRO A 92 15.55 13.73 -27.61
N VAL A 93 14.40 14.24 -28.04
CA VAL A 93 14.24 15.65 -28.44
C VAL A 93 13.23 16.34 -27.52
N GLY A 94 13.56 17.56 -27.07
CA GLY A 94 12.63 18.46 -26.37
C GLY A 94 11.90 17.82 -25.19
N GLU A 95 10.59 17.62 -25.36
CA GLU A 95 9.67 17.14 -24.33
C GLU A 95 9.87 15.66 -23.95
N GLU A 96 10.40 14.84 -24.88
CA GLU A 96 10.68 13.41 -24.65
C GLU A 96 11.74 13.21 -23.55
N GLY A 97 12.78 14.03 -23.52
CA GLY A 97 13.81 13.97 -22.49
C GLY A 97 13.26 14.35 -21.12
N LYS A 98 12.48 15.43 -21.07
CA LYS A 98 11.87 15.95 -19.83
C LYS A 98 10.88 14.97 -19.22
N ILE A 99 10.04 14.33 -20.04
CA ILE A 99 9.06 13.34 -19.54
C ILE A 99 9.78 12.11 -18.97
N LYS A 100 10.88 11.66 -19.59
CA LYS A 100 11.68 10.54 -19.07
C LYS A 100 12.26 10.84 -17.70
N GLU A 101 12.89 12.01 -17.53
CA GLU A 101 13.44 12.46 -16.24
C GLU A 101 12.33 12.53 -15.18
N THR A 102 11.18 13.13 -15.55
CA THR A 102 10.04 13.25 -14.63
C THR A 102 9.46 11.87 -14.25
N LEU A 103 9.35 10.95 -15.21
CA LEU A 103 8.92 9.58 -14.93
C LEU A 103 9.88 8.88 -13.95
N THR A 104 11.19 9.00 -14.18
CA THR A 104 12.20 8.44 -13.28
C THR A 104 12.04 8.98 -11.85
N ASP A 105 11.89 10.29 -11.69
CA ASP A 105 11.71 10.91 -10.37
C ASP A 105 10.48 10.38 -9.64
N PHE A 106 9.35 10.23 -10.34
CA PHE A 106 8.11 9.72 -9.74
C PHE A 106 8.18 8.23 -9.45
N ILE A 107 8.81 7.43 -10.31
CA ILE A 107 9.09 6.00 -10.08
C ILE A 107 9.87 5.84 -8.77
N LEU A 108 11.00 6.54 -8.62
CA LEU A 108 11.84 6.48 -7.41
C LEU A 108 11.09 6.93 -6.15
N ARG A 109 10.21 7.94 -6.25
CA ARG A 109 9.37 8.38 -5.13
C ARG A 109 8.36 7.32 -4.72
N VAL A 110 7.75 6.62 -5.66
CA VAL A 110 6.82 5.52 -5.37
C VAL A 110 7.57 4.35 -4.73
N GLU A 111 8.69 3.93 -5.30
CA GLU A 111 9.52 2.84 -4.76
C GLU A 111 9.92 3.10 -3.31
N LYS A 112 10.35 4.33 -2.99
CA LYS A 112 10.67 4.73 -1.62
C LYS A 112 9.46 4.61 -0.67
N LEU A 113 8.25 4.94 -1.12
CA LEU A 113 7.05 4.76 -0.30
C LEU A 113 6.66 3.29 -0.16
N PHE A 114 6.90 2.45 -1.17
CA PHE A 114 6.70 0.99 -1.06
C PHE A 114 7.67 0.38 -0.06
N GLU A 115 8.95 0.73 -0.12
CA GLU A 115 9.96 0.27 0.85
C GLU A 115 9.59 0.68 2.29
N GLN A 116 9.20 1.94 2.49
CA GLN A 116 8.73 2.41 3.81
C GLN A 116 7.49 1.65 4.29
N ASN A 117 6.59 1.33 3.38
CA ASN A 117 5.39 0.55 3.71
C ASN A 117 5.75 -0.88 4.08
N ASP A 118 6.60 -1.55 3.30
CA ASP A 118 7.03 -2.93 3.59
C ASP A 118 7.68 -3.06 4.97
N ILE A 119 8.57 -2.13 5.33
CA ILE A 119 9.19 -2.09 6.67
C ILE A 119 8.15 -1.86 7.76
N THR A 120 7.17 -0.99 7.50
CA THR A 120 6.14 -0.65 8.49
C THR A 120 5.16 -1.81 8.68
N ASP A 121 4.70 -2.42 7.59
CA ASP A 121 3.87 -3.62 7.58
C ASP A 121 4.56 -4.75 8.34
N GLU A 122 5.86 -4.98 8.11
CA GLU A 122 6.64 -6.00 8.84
C GLU A 122 6.55 -5.80 10.37
N GLY A 123 6.70 -4.55 10.83
CA GLY A 123 6.55 -4.19 12.23
C GLY A 123 5.15 -4.44 12.77
N VAL A 124 4.12 -4.05 12.02
CA VAL A 124 2.71 -4.30 12.40
C VAL A 124 2.42 -5.78 12.52
N PHE A 125 2.75 -6.59 11.51
CA PHE A 125 2.45 -8.02 11.52
C PHE A 125 3.20 -8.76 12.61
N LYS A 126 4.41 -8.32 12.98
CA LYS A 126 5.15 -8.85 14.13
C LYS A 126 4.41 -8.63 15.44
N GLU A 127 3.89 -7.43 15.66
CA GLU A 127 3.17 -7.10 16.90
C GLU A 127 1.77 -7.72 16.93
N LEU A 128 1.08 -7.81 15.78
CA LEU A 128 -0.19 -8.55 15.68
C LEU A 128 -0.01 -10.05 15.92
N SER A 129 1.04 -10.66 15.37
CA SER A 129 1.36 -12.07 15.61
C SER A 129 1.59 -12.33 17.10
N ARG A 130 2.42 -11.50 17.76
CA ARG A 130 2.64 -11.57 19.22
C ARG A 130 1.33 -11.40 19.99
N PHE A 131 0.48 -10.45 19.62
CA PHE A 131 -0.81 -10.23 20.27
C PHE A 131 -1.73 -11.46 20.14
N ILE A 132 -1.78 -12.09 18.97
CA ILE A 132 -2.57 -13.30 18.72
C ILE A 132 -2.09 -14.45 19.61
N GLU A 133 -0.77 -14.64 19.74
CA GLU A 133 -0.17 -15.67 20.59
C GLU A 133 -0.41 -15.42 22.08
N GLU A 134 -0.09 -14.21 22.57
CA GLU A 134 -0.21 -13.84 24.00
C GLU A 134 -1.67 -13.94 24.49
N ASN A 135 -2.66 -13.76 23.61
CA ASN A 135 -4.08 -13.73 23.96
C ASN A 135 -4.87 -14.95 23.46
N ASN A 136 -4.20 -15.97 22.91
CA ASN A 136 -4.81 -17.20 22.39
C ASN A 136 -5.96 -16.96 21.37
N ILE A 137 -5.83 -15.92 20.55
CA ILE A 137 -6.89 -15.44 19.65
C ILE A 137 -7.27 -16.49 18.59
N GLY A 138 -6.32 -17.34 18.18
CA GLY A 138 -6.57 -18.41 17.21
C GLY A 138 -7.59 -19.48 17.65
N ASN A 139 -7.95 -19.52 18.94
CA ASN A 139 -8.95 -20.45 19.47
C ASN A 139 -10.36 -19.83 19.60
N LEU A 140 -10.51 -18.54 19.26
CA LEU A 140 -11.78 -17.83 19.36
C LEU A 140 -12.69 -18.12 18.16
N THR A 141 -14.00 -18.04 18.38
CA THR A 141 -15.00 -18.06 17.32
C THR A 141 -15.04 -16.73 16.56
N GLU A 142 -15.59 -16.73 15.34
CA GLU A 142 -15.74 -15.50 14.54
C GLU A 142 -16.55 -14.39 15.24
N ASN A 143 -17.50 -14.75 16.10
CA ASN A 143 -18.29 -13.78 16.84
C ASN A 143 -17.50 -13.15 17.99
N GLU A 144 -16.68 -13.93 18.69
CA GLU A 144 -15.81 -13.42 19.76
C GLU A 144 -14.75 -12.47 19.19
N LEU A 145 -14.18 -12.80 18.03
CA LEU A 145 -13.17 -12.00 17.33
C LEU A 145 -13.60 -10.55 17.04
N LYS A 146 -14.91 -10.32 16.81
CA LYS A 146 -15.46 -8.97 16.57
C LYS A 146 -15.39 -8.05 17.79
N THR A 147 -15.20 -8.63 18.98
CA THR A 147 -15.21 -7.91 20.26
C THR A 147 -13.84 -7.90 20.95
N VAL A 148 -12.81 -8.47 20.30
CA VAL A 148 -11.47 -8.51 20.86
C VAL A 148 -10.85 -7.12 20.77
N HIS A 149 -10.57 -6.52 21.92
CA HIS A 149 -9.79 -5.31 22.03
C HIS A 149 -8.31 -5.62 22.18
N LEU A 150 -7.47 -4.80 21.57
CA LEU A 150 -6.03 -4.76 21.81
C LEU A 150 -5.78 -4.41 23.28
N THR A 151 -4.74 -5.02 23.86
CA THR A 151 -4.27 -4.59 25.17
C THR A 151 -3.64 -3.20 25.07
N SER A 152 -3.55 -2.47 26.18
CA SER A 152 -2.85 -1.17 26.21
C SER A 152 -1.38 -1.30 25.77
N LYS A 153 -0.75 -2.44 26.07
CA LYS A 153 0.61 -2.78 25.60
C LYS A 153 0.65 -2.92 24.08
N ALA A 154 -0.25 -3.72 23.49
CA ALA A 154 -0.29 -3.91 22.03
C ALA A 154 -0.62 -2.60 21.31
N THR A 155 -1.54 -1.81 21.85
CA THR A 155 -1.90 -0.49 21.32
C THR A 155 -0.69 0.44 21.27
N ALA A 156 0.03 0.61 22.39
CA ALA A 156 1.21 1.47 22.45
C ALA A 156 2.36 1.02 21.52
N LEU A 157 2.47 -0.28 21.23
CA LEU A 157 3.46 -0.82 20.30
C LEU A 157 3.05 -0.60 18.83
N LEU A 158 1.75 -0.63 18.52
CA LEU A 158 1.22 -0.48 17.17
C LEU A 158 1.05 0.99 16.74
N GLU A 159 0.76 1.89 17.68
CA GLU A 159 0.51 3.32 17.39
C GLU A 159 1.61 3.98 16.52
N PRO A 160 2.92 3.83 16.81
CA PRO A 160 3.96 4.43 15.96
C PRO A 160 3.95 3.90 14.53
N HIS A 161 3.59 2.62 14.34
CA HIS A 161 3.45 2.04 13.01
C HIS A 161 2.20 2.57 12.30
N PHE A 162 1.10 2.75 13.02
CA PHE A 162 -0.11 3.32 12.46
C PHE A 162 0.06 4.78 12.03
N ASP A 163 0.79 5.58 12.82
CA ASP A 163 1.22 6.92 12.42
C ASP A 163 2.00 6.89 11.12
N LYS A 164 2.93 5.95 10.99
CA LYS A 164 3.74 5.82 9.78
C LYS A 164 2.91 5.37 8.57
N LEU A 165 2.02 4.40 8.73
CA LEU A 165 1.10 3.96 7.68
C LEU A 165 0.17 5.10 7.23
N ARG A 166 -0.27 5.96 8.15
CA ARG A 166 -1.05 7.16 7.83
C ARG A 166 -0.24 8.16 7.00
N GLU A 167 1.01 8.42 7.37
CA GLU A 167 1.90 9.27 6.54
C GLU A 167 2.08 8.71 5.13
N ILE A 168 2.32 7.41 5.02
CA ILE A 168 2.50 6.70 3.75
C ILE A 168 1.23 6.78 2.90
N PHE A 169 0.05 6.62 3.51
CA PHE A 169 -1.24 6.78 2.85
C PHE A 169 -1.39 8.15 2.20
N PHE A 170 -1.08 9.23 2.94
CA PHE A 170 -1.14 10.58 2.38
C PHE A 170 -0.04 10.81 1.32
N GLY A 171 1.09 10.10 1.42
CA GLY A 171 2.08 10.01 0.35
C GLY A 171 1.49 9.43 -0.93
N TYR A 172 0.75 8.32 -0.84
CA TYR A 172 0.06 7.72 -1.97
C TYR A 172 -1.01 8.65 -2.57
N GLU A 173 -1.86 9.27 -1.74
CA GLU A 173 -2.89 10.21 -2.21
C GLU A 173 -2.29 11.33 -3.06
N LYS A 174 -1.12 11.86 -2.67
CA LYS A 174 -0.44 12.94 -3.39
C LYS A 174 0.16 12.50 -4.74
N LEU A 175 0.36 11.21 -4.97
CA LEU A 175 1.01 10.69 -6.17
C LEU A 175 0.03 10.21 -7.25
N ILE A 176 -1.21 9.87 -6.89
CA ILE A 176 -2.19 9.29 -7.84
C ILE A 176 -2.41 10.19 -9.06
N ASP A 177 -2.77 11.45 -8.85
CA ASP A 177 -3.10 12.34 -9.96
C ASP A 177 -1.87 12.73 -10.81
N PRO A 178 -0.71 13.04 -10.21
CA PRO A 178 0.53 13.20 -10.97
C PRO A 178 0.88 11.98 -11.83
N LEU A 179 0.80 10.75 -11.30
CA LEU A 179 1.11 9.54 -12.06
C LEU A 179 0.15 9.37 -13.24
N LYS A 180 -1.16 9.56 -13.04
CA LYS A 180 -2.15 9.53 -14.14
C LYS A 180 -1.83 10.56 -15.23
N ARG A 181 -1.45 11.78 -14.83
CA ARG A 181 -1.08 12.83 -15.79
C ARG A 181 0.18 12.46 -16.57
N LEU A 182 1.18 11.89 -15.91
CA LEU A 182 2.42 11.44 -16.56
C LEU A 182 2.15 10.33 -17.57
N ILE A 183 1.27 9.37 -17.24
CA ILE A 183 0.83 8.32 -18.19
C ILE A 183 0.23 8.96 -19.44
N ASN A 184 -0.75 9.87 -19.26
CA ASN A 184 -1.44 10.51 -20.38
C ASN A 184 -0.49 11.33 -21.27
N ILE A 185 0.44 12.09 -20.67
CA ILE A 185 1.42 12.87 -21.44
C ILE A 185 2.37 11.94 -22.20
N SER A 186 2.79 10.85 -21.56
CA SER A 186 3.65 9.85 -22.19
C SER A 186 2.97 9.18 -23.37
N ASP A 187 1.67 8.86 -23.26
CA ASP A 187 0.89 8.29 -24.37
C ASP A 187 0.86 9.23 -25.58
N LEU A 188 0.62 10.53 -25.37
CA LEU A 188 0.63 11.53 -26.46
C LEU A 188 1.98 11.61 -27.17
N ILE A 189 3.09 11.61 -26.41
CA ILE A 189 4.46 11.66 -26.96
C ILE A 189 4.78 10.39 -27.77
N LEU A 190 4.33 9.23 -27.28
CA LEU A 190 4.51 7.95 -27.95
C LEU A 190 3.67 7.86 -29.25
N GLU A 191 2.42 8.34 -29.22
CA GLU A 191 1.58 8.42 -30.41
C GLU A 191 2.18 9.30 -31.51
N GLU A 192 2.68 10.48 -31.14
CA GLU A 192 3.36 11.38 -32.08
C GLU A 192 4.61 10.73 -32.68
N SER A 193 5.43 10.09 -31.84
CA SER A 193 6.64 9.38 -32.28
C SER A 193 6.32 8.29 -33.30
N ASN A 194 5.21 7.56 -33.13
CA ASN A 194 4.79 6.52 -34.06
C ASN A 194 4.28 7.10 -35.39
N ARG A 195 3.59 8.25 -35.37
CA ARG A 195 3.11 8.92 -36.61
C ARG A 195 4.24 9.47 -37.47
N MET A 196 5.39 9.80 -36.87
CA MET A 196 6.56 10.29 -37.62
C MET A 196 7.38 9.18 -38.29
N VAL A 197 7.16 7.92 -37.90
CA VAL A 197 7.90 6.75 -38.41
C VAL A 197 7.10 5.97 -39.46
N GLY A 198 5.78 6.16 -39.52
CA GLY A 198 4.88 5.61 -40.55
C GLY A 198 4.72 6.54 -41.75
#